data_AF-A0A960QX13-F1
#
_entry.id   AF-A0A960QX13-F1
#
_cell.length_a   1.000
_cell.length_b   1.000
_cell.length_c   1.000
_cell.angle_alpha   90.00
_cell.angle_beta   90.00
_cell.angle_gamma   90.00
#
_symmetry.space_group_name_H-M   'P 1'
#
loop_
_entity.id
_entity.type
_entity.pdbx_description
1 polymer ?
#
loop_
_entity_poly.entity_id
_entity_poly.type
_entity_poly.pdbx_seq_one_letter_code
_entity_poly.pdbx_strand_id
1 'polypeptide(L)'
;LALALCSAGLVLFAGYVIATFRSDENRTVSNMAHLQIFRHGFPEKGIGNPAAYTIDDYDTLRAELLADPELAPLIEVVTGQLLFTGLASEARTSASAAFVGMGVVPAEYATIAEWNPYRLVRPQDLAVNPLIYRAAPDVDETDPDGGALGIGLARVLGIRLTGEDDPKNALAPQPEPPSTTSSSESAGDLPNFAALEAATTASAAAPSDSSLAGRPTIELLCQPRTGGIPNVSSLGVRSLKNCATERLDECLVTMPLSHASALLFPGEPPRVNAVLLLLHRTEDVDAAVARIRERLQRDHPDLECRTWIEL
;
A
#
# COMPACT_ATOMS: atom_id res chain seq x y z
N LEU A 1 36.50 -25.45 30.94
CA LEU A 1 35.06 -25.14 31.03
C LEU A 1 34.78 -23.64 30.79
N ALA A 2 35.36 -22.73 31.60
CA ALA A 2 35.12 -21.28 31.47
C ALA A 2 35.43 -20.72 30.08
N LEU A 3 36.61 -21.03 29.50
CA LEU A 3 36.96 -20.59 28.15
C LEU A 3 35.97 -21.09 27.08
N ALA A 4 35.51 -22.33 27.18
CA ALA A 4 34.53 -22.87 26.23
C ALA A 4 33.18 -22.15 26.33
N LEU A 5 32.75 -21.81 27.56
CA LEU A 5 31.52 -21.05 27.79
C LEU A 5 31.65 -19.61 27.25
N CYS A 6 32.80 -18.96 27.44
CA CYS A 6 33.08 -17.63 26.88
C CYS A 6 33.09 -17.66 25.34
N SER A 7 33.77 -18.63 24.72
CA SER A 7 33.79 -18.78 23.27
C SER A 7 32.39 -19.04 22.69
N ALA A 8 31.61 -19.93 23.33
CA ALA A 8 30.22 -20.17 22.93
C ALA A 8 29.37 -18.90 23.04
N GLY A 9 29.54 -18.13 24.12
CA GLY A 9 28.88 -16.84 24.29
C GLY A 9 29.21 -15.84 23.19
N LEU A 10 30.49 -15.71 22.81
CA LEU A 10 30.92 -14.81 21.73
C LEU A 10 30.37 -15.24 20.36
N VAL A 11 30.35 -16.54 20.06
CA VAL A 11 29.80 -17.06 18.80
C VAL A 11 28.30 -16.82 18.71
N LEU A 12 27.55 -17.10 19.79
CA LEU A 12 26.11 -16.84 19.84
C LEU A 12 25.81 -15.35 19.70
N PHE A 13 26.58 -14.49 20.38
CA PHE A 13 26.41 -13.05 20.29
C PHE A 13 26.71 -12.54 18.87
N ALA A 14 27.81 -12.98 18.24
CA ALA A 14 28.14 -12.61 16.86
C ALA A 14 27.04 -13.08 15.89
N GLY A 15 26.53 -14.31 16.06
CA GLY A 15 25.41 -14.83 15.28
C GLY A 15 24.14 -14.00 15.43
N TYR A 16 23.80 -13.60 16.66
CA TYR A 16 22.65 -12.75 16.94
C TYR A 16 22.77 -11.36 16.29
N VAL A 17 23.95 -10.73 16.37
CA VAL A 17 24.20 -9.43 15.74
C VAL A 17 24.01 -9.52 14.22
N ILE A 18 24.61 -10.52 13.57
CA ILE A 18 24.48 -10.73 12.12
C ILE A 18 23.02 -11.00 11.73
N ALA A 19 22.31 -11.85 12.47
CA ALA A 19 20.91 -12.16 12.21
C ALA A 19 20.01 -10.90 12.33
N THR A 20 20.31 -10.02 13.29
CA THR A 20 19.56 -8.77 13.49
C THR A 20 19.70 -7.84 12.29
N PHE A 21 20.93 -7.57 11.85
CA PHE A 21 21.16 -6.70 10.67
C PHE A 21 20.57 -7.29 9.40
N ARG A 22 20.74 -8.60 9.16
CA ARG A 22 20.14 -9.27 8.00
C ARG A 22 18.62 -9.23 8.02
N SER A 23 18.00 -9.38 9.20
CA SER A 23 16.56 -9.31 9.36
C SER A 23 16.03 -7.90 9.07
N ASP A 24 16.73 -6.87 9.56
CA ASP A 24 16.36 -5.49 9.33
C ASP A 24 16.51 -5.08 7.87
N GLU A 25 17.61 -5.46 7.24
CA GLU A 25 17.85 -5.29 5.80
C GLU A 25 16.76 -6.00 4.98
N ASN A 26 16.52 -7.29 5.24
CA ASN A 26 15.47 -8.07 4.59
C ASN A 26 14.13 -7.36 4.66
N ARG A 27 13.72 -6.96 5.87
CA ARG A 27 12.44 -6.32 6.10
C ARG A 27 12.34 -4.96 5.41
N THR A 28 13.43 -4.20 5.37
CA THR A 28 13.41 -2.88 4.77
C THR A 28 13.34 -3.00 3.25
N VAL A 29 14.26 -3.74 2.64
CA VAL A 29 14.27 -3.96 1.18
C VAL A 29 12.99 -4.64 0.69
N SER A 30 12.45 -5.62 1.42
CA SER A 30 11.21 -6.30 1.00
C SER A 30 9.94 -5.44 1.14
N ASN A 31 10.02 -4.24 1.73
CA ASN A 31 8.91 -3.30 1.83
C ASN A 31 9.05 -2.08 0.91
N MET A 32 10.28 -1.65 0.62
CA MET A 32 10.55 -0.40 -0.10
C MET A 32 11.56 -0.51 -1.24
N ALA A 33 12.04 -1.73 -1.54
CA ALA A 33 13.14 -2.04 -2.47
C ALA A 33 14.49 -1.40 -2.03
N HIS A 34 15.55 -1.57 -2.84
CA HIS A 34 16.86 -0.99 -2.54
C HIS A 34 16.92 0.50 -2.87
N LEU A 35 16.31 0.89 -3.98
CA LEU A 35 16.31 2.28 -4.44
C LEU A 35 14.92 2.71 -4.88
N GLN A 36 14.68 4.01 -4.77
CA GLN A 36 13.49 4.66 -5.29
C GLN A 36 13.87 5.89 -6.10
N ILE A 37 13.26 6.02 -7.27
CA ILE A 37 13.35 7.20 -8.13
C ILE A 37 12.01 7.93 -8.09
N PHE A 38 12.04 9.25 -7.89
CA PHE A 38 10.85 10.09 -7.83
C PHE A 38 11.16 11.48 -8.38
N ARG A 39 10.12 12.27 -8.68
CA ARG A 39 10.30 13.68 -9.01
C ARG A 39 10.86 14.42 -7.79
N HIS A 40 11.81 15.32 -8.01
CA HIS A 40 12.43 16.12 -6.95
C HIS A 40 11.40 16.73 -5.98
N GLY A 41 11.60 16.53 -4.68
CA GLY A 41 10.74 17.06 -3.61
C GLY A 41 9.47 16.27 -3.32
N PHE A 42 9.27 15.13 -4.01
CA PHE A 42 8.16 14.23 -3.72
C PHE A 42 8.17 13.68 -2.28
N PRO A 43 9.30 13.21 -1.70
CA PRO A 43 9.30 12.67 -0.33
C PRO A 43 8.93 13.70 0.72
N GLU A 44 9.30 14.97 0.52
CA GLU A 44 9.06 16.03 1.50
C GLU A 44 7.66 16.63 1.39
N LYS A 45 7.13 16.79 0.18
CA LYS A 45 5.90 17.58 -0.08
C LYS A 45 4.90 16.90 -1.00
N GLY A 46 5.31 15.84 -1.69
CA GLY A 46 4.56 15.19 -2.75
C GLY A 46 3.27 14.54 -2.27
N ILE A 47 3.21 14.04 -1.04
CA ILE A 47 1.99 13.46 -0.46
C ILE A 47 0.82 14.46 -0.44
N GLY A 48 1.09 15.76 -0.31
CA GLY A 48 0.07 16.80 -0.32
C GLY A 48 -0.50 17.11 -1.71
N ASN A 49 0.21 16.72 -2.78
CA ASN A 49 -0.24 16.87 -4.16
C ASN A 49 0.38 15.77 -5.05
N PRO A 50 0.00 14.49 -4.86
CA PRO A 50 0.68 13.37 -5.50
C PRO A 50 0.63 13.45 -7.02
N ALA A 51 -0.45 14.02 -7.55
CA ALA A 51 -0.67 14.20 -8.97
C ALA A 51 0.25 15.23 -9.65
N ALA A 52 0.88 16.15 -8.89
CA ALA A 52 1.86 17.08 -9.43
C ALA A 52 3.28 16.48 -9.53
N TYR A 53 3.53 15.37 -8.83
CA TYR A 53 4.85 14.76 -8.74
C TYR A 53 4.95 13.42 -9.49
N THR A 54 4.09 13.22 -10.49
CA THR A 54 4.14 12.00 -11.29
C THR A 54 5.31 11.96 -12.25
N ILE A 55 5.77 10.73 -12.48
CA ILE A 55 6.58 10.28 -13.60
C ILE A 55 5.58 9.72 -14.61
N ASP A 56 5.46 10.43 -15.73
CA ASP A 56 4.39 10.21 -16.70
C ASP A 56 4.69 9.03 -17.63
N ASP A 57 5.96 8.79 -17.92
CA ASP A 57 6.43 7.74 -18.81
C ASP A 57 7.41 6.81 -18.06
N TYR A 58 6.86 6.11 -17.07
CA TYR A 58 7.66 5.19 -16.26
C TYR A 58 8.17 3.99 -17.09
N ASP A 59 7.44 3.59 -18.14
CA ASP A 59 7.82 2.48 -19.02
C ASP A 59 9.08 2.80 -19.82
N THR A 60 9.21 4.03 -20.34
CA THR A 60 10.44 4.48 -21.01
C THR A 60 11.61 4.52 -20.03
N LEU A 61 11.43 5.10 -18.84
CA LEU A 61 12.48 5.12 -17.81
C LEU A 61 12.90 3.69 -17.42
N ARG A 62 11.94 2.78 -17.26
CA ARG A 62 12.19 1.36 -17.00
C ARG A 62 13.01 0.72 -18.11
N ALA A 63 12.64 0.94 -19.37
CA ALA A 63 13.35 0.40 -20.52
C ALA A 63 14.79 0.94 -20.60
N GLU A 64 15.00 2.23 -20.33
CA GLU A 64 16.33 2.85 -20.31
C GLU A 64 17.23 2.26 -19.21
N LEU A 65 16.68 2.04 -18.01
CA LEU A 65 17.41 1.44 -16.89
C LEU A 65 17.79 -0.02 -17.19
N LEU A 66 16.88 -0.80 -17.78
CA LEU A 66 17.11 -2.20 -18.15
C LEU A 66 17.99 -2.36 -19.39
N ALA A 67 18.10 -1.32 -20.24
CA ALA A 67 18.99 -1.31 -21.39
C ALA A 67 20.42 -0.89 -21.06
N ASP A 68 20.66 -0.32 -19.86
CA ASP A 68 22.00 0.08 -19.46
C ASP A 68 22.87 -1.15 -19.12
N PRO A 69 24.03 -1.34 -19.80
CA PRO A 69 24.85 -2.52 -19.60
C PRO A 69 25.44 -2.69 -18.19
N GLU A 70 25.59 -1.60 -17.44
CA GLU A 70 26.11 -1.62 -16.07
C GLU A 70 25.01 -1.87 -15.04
N LEU A 71 23.79 -1.38 -15.28
CA LEU A 71 22.65 -1.55 -14.36
C LEU A 71 21.88 -2.85 -14.57
N ALA A 72 21.65 -3.26 -15.82
CA ALA A 72 20.88 -4.45 -16.16
C ALA A 72 21.29 -5.73 -15.39
N PRO A 73 22.60 -6.05 -15.20
CA PRO A 73 22.98 -7.24 -14.43
C PRO A 73 22.79 -7.11 -12.91
N LEU A 74 22.59 -5.90 -12.39
CA LEU A 74 22.41 -5.64 -10.96
C LEU A 74 20.93 -5.68 -10.55
N ILE A 75 20.06 -5.31 -11.48
CA ILE A 75 18.62 -5.13 -11.26
C ILE A 75 17.88 -6.47 -11.35
N GLU A 76 17.09 -6.75 -10.32
CA GLU A 76 16.13 -7.85 -10.30
C GLU A 76 14.75 -7.40 -10.82
N VAL A 77 14.26 -6.27 -10.31
CA VAL A 77 12.96 -5.70 -10.67
C VAL A 77 13.03 -4.18 -10.74
N VAL A 78 12.35 -3.61 -11.73
CA VAL A 78 12.00 -2.18 -11.79
C VAL A 78 10.48 -2.10 -11.86
N THR A 79 9.85 -1.45 -10.89
CA THR A 79 8.39 -1.38 -10.80
C THR A 79 7.90 0.02 -10.47
N GLY A 80 6.70 0.33 -10.95
CA GLY A 80 6.00 1.56 -10.68
C GLY A 80 5.15 1.49 -9.41
N GLN A 81 5.15 2.55 -8.61
CA GLN A 81 4.27 2.71 -7.47
C GLN A 81 3.58 4.08 -7.49
N LEU A 82 2.27 4.08 -7.20
CA LEU A 82 1.47 5.29 -7.08
C LEU A 82 0.95 5.44 -5.65
N LEU A 83 1.52 6.40 -4.92
CA LEU A 83 1.07 6.78 -3.57
C LEU A 83 0.13 7.99 -3.63
N PHE A 84 -1.05 7.89 -3.05
CA PHE A 84 -2.01 9.00 -3.04
C PHE A 84 -2.88 8.97 -1.79
N THR A 85 -3.72 9.99 -1.61
CA THR A 85 -4.61 10.08 -0.46
C THR A 85 -6.04 10.32 -0.91
N GLY A 86 -7.00 9.90 -0.09
CA GLY A 86 -8.42 10.05 -0.37
C GLY A 86 -9.28 9.73 0.84
N LEU A 87 -10.57 9.53 0.60
CA LEU A 87 -11.55 9.07 1.57
C LEU A 87 -12.07 7.69 1.17
N ALA A 88 -12.02 6.74 2.09
CA ALA A 88 -12.63 5.44 1.96
C ALA A 88 -13.93 5.44 2.75
N SER A 89 -15.00 4.91 2.18
CA SER A 89 -16.29 4.79 2.84
C SER A 89 -16.91 3.43 2.62
N GLU A 90 -17.66 2.96 3.61
CA GLU A 90 -18.49 1.77 3.49
C GLU A 90 -19.96 2.12 3.73
N ALA A 91 -20.80 1.82 2.74
CA ALA A 91 -22.19 2.28 2.69
C ALA A 91 -23.05 1.63 3.79
N ARG A 92 -22.79 0.36 4.12
CA ARG A 92 -23.60 -0.39 5.09
C ARG A 92 -23.37 0.07 6.54
N THR A 93 -22.18 0.54 6.85
CA THR A 93 -21.80 0.98 8.21
C THR A 93 -21.84 2.49 8.35
N SER A 94 -22.07 3.23 7.26
CA SER A 94 -21.95 4.70 7.19
C SER A 94 -20.61 5.21 7.72
N ALA A 95 -19.58 4.36 7.70
CA ALA A 95 -18.25 4.68 8.19
C ALA A 95 -17.43 5.28 7.05
N SER A 96 -16.63 6.30 7.37
CA SER A 96 -15.66 6.88 6.45
C SER A 96 -14.36 7.20 7.16
N ALA A 97 -13.25 7.06 6.45
CA ALA A 97 -11.91 7.32 6.95
C ALA A 97 -11.01 7.86 5.84
N ALA A 98 -10.05 8.72 6.20
CA ALA A 98 -8.99 9.09 5.29
C ALA A 98 -8.07 7.89 5.04
N PHE A 99 -7.66 7.70 3.78
CA PHE A 99 -6.78 6.60 3.41
C PHE A 99 -5.53 7.10 2.66
N VAL A 100 -4.49 6.26 2.71
CA VAL A 100 -3.30 6.33 1.87
C VAL A 100 -3.37 5.15 0.90
N GLY A 101 -3.59 5.47 -0.37
CA GLY A 101 -3.64 4.50 -1.47
C GLY A 101 -2.23 4.19 -1.95
N MET A 102 -1.94 2.90 -2.12
CA MET A 102 -0.71 2.38 -2.70
C MET A 102 -1.06 1.52 -3.90
N GLY A 103 -0.93 2.10 -5.10
CA GLY A 103 -1.06 1.42 -6.37
C GLY A 103 0.23 0.71 -6.75
N VAL A 104 0.18 -0.60 -7.01
CA VAL A 104 1.37 -1.42 -7.32
C VAL A 104 1.11 -2.38 -8.49
N VAL A 105 2.16 -2.76 -9.21
CA VAL A 105 2.08 -3.85 -10.19
C VAL A 105 2.11 -5.19 -9.43
N PRO A 106 1.05 -6.03 -9.47
CA PRO A 106 0.93 -7.16 -8.56
C PRO A 106 2.09 -8.17 -8.58
N ALA A 107 2.53 -8.62 -9.77
CA ALA A 107 3.63 -9.57 -9.88
C ALA A 107 4.95 -9.00 -9.37
N GLU A 108 5.25 -7.75 -9.71
CA GLU A 108 6.51 -7.09 -9.34
C GLU A 108 6.56 -6.77 -7.83
N TYR A 109 5.41 -6.37 -7.24
CA TYR A 109 5.26 -6.19 -5.81
C TYR A 109 5.44 -7.50 -5.03
N ALA A 110 4.94 -8.62 -5.56
CA ALA A 110 5.17 -9.94 -4.99
C ALA A 110 6.65 -10.32 -5.00
N THR A 111 7.38 -10.04 -6.09
CA THR A 111 8.84 -10.28 -6.16
C THR A 111 9.60 -9.50 -5.09
N ILE A 112 9.26 -8.22 -4.88
CA ILE A 112 9.87 -7.41 -3.80
C ILE A 112 9.57 -8.03 -2.43
N ALA A 113 8.32 -8.41 -2.17
CA ALA A 113 7.90 -9.01 -0.91
C ALA A 113 8.58 -10.38 -0.63
N GLU A 114 8.99 -11.09 -1.68
CA GLU A 114 9.69 -12.37 -1.59
C GLU A 114 11.20 -12.25 -1.45
N TRP A 115 11.76 -11.04 -1.57
CA TRP A 115 13.20 -10.81 -1.45
C TRP A 115 13.73 -11.30 -0.09
N ASN A 116 14.51 -12.39 -0.14
CA ASN A 116 15.05 -13.05 1.04
C ASN A 116 16.36 -13.80 0.74
N PRO A 117 17.45 -13.08 0.43
CA PRO A 117 18.73 -13.70 0.09
C PRO A 117 19.32 -14.50 1.27
N TYR A 118 18.91 -14.17 2.50
CA TYR A 118 19.41 -14.79 3.72
C TYR A 118 18.62 -16.02 4.17
N ARG A 119 17.53 -16.37 3.47
CA ARG A 119 16.64 -17.49 3.80
C ARG A 119 16.12 -17.43 5.24
N LEU A 120 15.81 -16.22 5.70
CA LEU A 120 15.22 -15.99 7.00
C LEU A 120 13.82 -16.59 7.05
N VAL A 121 13.43 -17.09 8.21
CA VAL A 121 12.07 -17.55 8.45
C VAL A 121 11.16 -16.33 8.47
N ARG A 122 10.21 -16.25 7.54
CA ARG A 122 9.28 -15.12 7.48
C ARG A 122 8.22 -15.29 8.56
N PRO A 123 7.70 -14.19 9.13
CA PRO A 123 6.60 -14.26 10.08
C PRO A 123 5.38 -15.03 9.56
N GLN A 124 5.07 -14.94 8.25
CA GLN A 124 3.96 -15.67 7.63
C GLN A 124 4.18 -17.19 7.51
N ASP A 125 5.43 -17.66 7.53
CA ASP A 125 5.75 -19.10 7.41
C ASP A 125 5.70 -19.80 8.79
N LEU A 126 5.59 -19.05 9.88
CA LEU A 126 5.52 -19.59 11.23
C LEU A 126 4.12 -20.15 11.50
N ALA A 127 4.05 -21.41 11.95
CA ALA A 127 2.80 -22.11 12.25
C ALA A 127 1.90 -21.41 13.29
N VAL A 128 2.46 -20.51 14.11
CA VAL A 128 1.73 -19.73 15.12
C VAL A 128 1.06 -18.46 14.57
N ASN A 129 1.39 -18.07 13.33
CA ASN A 129 1.02 -16.79 12.75
C ASN A 129 -0.03 -16.79 11.61
N PRO A 130 -0.74 -17.88 11.24
CA PRO A 130 -1.71 -17.82 10.15
C PRO A 130 -2.90 -16.90 10.46
N LEU A 131 -3.13 -16.57 11.74
CA LEU A 131 -4.13 -15.60 12.18
C LEU A 131 -3.68 -14.13 12.01
N ILE A 132 -2.38 -13.86 11.85
CA ILE A 132 -1.85 -12.48 11.75
C ILE A 132 -1.50 -12.13 10.31
N TYR A 133 -1.00 -13.10 9.55
CA TYR A 133 -0.61 -12.95 8.15
C TYR A 133 -1.42 -13.95 7.34
N ARG A 134 -2.33 -13.44 6.53
CA ARG A 134 -3.28 -14.25 5.75
C ARG A 134 -2.64 -14.75 4.46
N ALA A 135 -3.16 -15.85 3.92
CA ALA A 135 -2.55 -16.56 2.79
C ALA A 135 -2.81 -15.89 1.42
N ALA A 136 -3.87 -15.08 1.29
CA ALA A 136 -4.18 -14.43 0.03
C ALA A 136 -3.22 -13.26 -0.22
N PRO A 137 -2.67 -13.11 -1.44
CA PRO A 137 -1.85 -11.96 -1.78
C PRO A 137 -2.69 -10.68 -1.71
N ASP A 138 -2.04 -9.56 -1.37
CA ASP A 138 -2.68 -8.25 -1.23
C ASP A 138 -3.39 -7.79 -2.51
N VAL A 139 -2.78 -8.09 -3.65
CA VAL A 139 -3.23 -7.74 -5.00
C VAL A 139 -2.91 -8.90 -5.94
N ASP A 140 -3.63 -9.00 -7.05
CA ASP A 140 -3.50 -10.09 -8.02
C ASP A 140 -3.81 -9.57 -9.42
N GLU A 141 -3.07 -10.02 -10.43
CA GLU A 141 -3.26 -9.57 -11.83
C GLU A 141 -4.61 -10.02 -12.41
N THR A 142 -5.16 -11.13 -11.93
CA THR A 142 -6.46 -11.67 -12.38
C THR A 142 -7.65 -10.96 -11.73
N ASP A 143 -7.39 -10.10 -10.74
CA ASP A 143 -8.38 -9.41 -9.93
C ASP A 143 -8.07 -7.90 -9.85
N PRO A 144 -8.28 -7.15 -10.95
CA PRO A 144 -7.90 -5.74 -11.05
C PRO A 144 -8.70 -4.83 -10.09
N ASP A 145 -9.86 -5.27 -9.63
CA ASP A 145 -10.74 -4.55 -8.70
C ASP A 145 -10.56 -5.02 -7.25
N GLY A 146 -9.59 -5.89 -7.00
CA GLY A 146 -9.31 -6.47 -5.69
C GLY A 146 -8.08 -5.86 -5.04
N GLY A 147 -8.21 -5.48 -3.77
CA GLY A 147 -7.09 -4.94 -3.01
C GLY A 147 -7.09 -5.33 -1.53
N ALA A 148 -6.08 -4.86 -0.82
CA ALA A 148 -5.88 -5.10 0.61
C ALA A 148 -6.12 -3.85 1.44
N LEU A 149 -6.68 -4.04 2.63
CA LEU A 149 -6.79 -2.97 3.62
C LEU A 149 -5.88 -3.24 4.81
N GLY A 150 -5.42 -2.18 5.46
CA GLY A 150 -4.91 -2.30 6.82
C GLY A 150 -5.97 -2.88 7.77
N ILE A 151 -5.55 -3.69 8.74
CA ILE A 151 -6.49 -4.33 9.70
C ILE A 151 -7.22 -3.25 10.53
N GLY A 152 -6.53 -2.17 10.87
CA GLY A 152 -7.08 -0.98 11.54
C GLY A 152 -8.14 -0.29 10.68
N LEU A 153 -7.85 -0.05 9.40
CA LEU A 153 -8.80 0.58 8.49
C LEU A 153 -10.06 -0.27 8.32
N ALA A 154 -9.90 -1.59 8.18
CA ALA A 154 -11.03 -2.52 8.11
C ALA A 154 -11.90 -2.47 9.38
N ARG A 155 -11.28 -2.34 10.57
CA ARG A 155 -12.00 -2.13 11.84
C ARG A 155 -12.76 -0.81 11.86
N VAL A 156 -12.14 0.28 11.40
CA VAL A 156 -12.78 1.61 11.32
C VAL A 156 -13.99 1.57 10.37
N LEU A 157 -13.86 0.92 9.21
CA LEU A 157 -14.92 0.81 8.21
C LEU A 157 -15.96 -0.27 8.55
N GLY A 158 -15.73 -1.11 9.57
CA GLY A 158 -16.61 -2.21 9.94
C GLY A 158 -16.65 -3.36 8.91
N ILE A 159 -15.54 -3.56 8.19
CA ILE A 159 -15.37 -4.60 7.18
C ILE A 159 -14.97 -5.91 7.85
N ARG A 160 -15.62 -7.00 7.44
CA ARG A 160 -15.26 -8.37 7.78
C ARG A 160 -15.24 -9.22 6.53
N LEU A 161 -14.19 -10.00 6.37
CA LEU A 161 -14.09 -10.99 5.31
C LEU A 161 -14.72 -12.31 5.78
N THR A 162 -15.48 -12.96 4.90
CA THR A 162 -16.30 -14.14 5.23
C THR A 162 -15.45 -15.40 5.40
N GLY A 163 -15.71 -16.18 6.45
CA GLY A 163 -14.98 -17.43 6.74
C GLY A 163 -13.75 -17.26 7.63
N GLU A 164 -13.54 -16.08 8.21
CA GLU A 164 -12.34 -15.73 8.97
C GLU A 164 -12.68 -15.23 10.38
N ASP A 165 -12.74 -16.15 11.33
CA ASP A 165 -12.87 -15.87 12.76
C ASP A 165 -11.51 -15.52 13.38
N ASP A 166 -10.85 -14.48 12.85
CA ASP A 166 -9.63 -13.95 13.49
C ASP A 166 -10.02 -12.99 14.62
N PRO A 167 -9.60 -13.24 15.88
CA PRO A 167 -9.89 -12.36 17.01
C PRO A 167 -9.35 -10.94 16.85
N LYS A 168 -8.33 -10.68 16.01
CA LYS A 168 -7.88 -9.32 15.70
C LYS A 168 -8.82 -8.57 14.74
N ASN A 169 -9.63 -9.31 14.00
CA ASN A 169 -10.66 -8.83 13.09
C ASN A 169 -12.07 -8.85 13.71
N ALA A 170 -12.17 -9.29 14.96
CA ALA A 170 -13.39 -9.14 15.74
C ALA A 170 -13.65 -7.65 15.93
N LEU A 171 -14.63 -7.11 15.21
CA LEU A 171 -15.15 -5.77 15.50
C LEU A 171 -15.58 -5.78 16.97
N ALA A 172 -14.90 -5.00 17.81
CA ALA A 172 -15.45 -4.65 19.10
C ALA A 172 -16.84 -4.05 18.86
N PRO A 173 -17.80 -4.24 19.79
CA PRO A 173 -19.06 -3.50 19.72
C PRO A 173 -18.71 -2.04 19.50
N GLN A 174 -19.23 -1.43 18.42
CA GLN A 174 -19.09 0.00 18.21
C GLN A 174 -19.54 0.66 19.52
N PRO A 175 -18.66 1.38 20.25
CA PRO A 175 -19.12 2.10 21.41
C PRO A 175 -20.24 3.01 20.92
N GLU A 176 -21.43 2.89 21.54
CA GLU A 176 -22.55 3.75 21.17
C GLU A 176 -22.03 5.19 21.17
N PRO A 177 -22.20 5.95 20.07
CA PRO A 177 -21.76 7.33 20.04
C PRO A 177 -22.34 8.01 21.29
N PRO A 178 -21.56 8.86 21.98
CA PRO A 178 -22.05 9.55 23.17
C PRO A 178 -23.38 10.17 22.78
N SER A 179 -24.45 9.77 23.47
CA SER A 179 -25.80 10.18 23.15
C SER A 179 -25.83 11.70 23.28
N THR A 180 -25.65 12.41 22.17
CA THR A 180 -25.96 13.83 22.13
C THR A 180 -27.44 13.88 22.43
N THR A 181 -27.76 14.32 23.64
CA THR A 181 -29.11 14.69 24.02
C THR A 181 -29.45 15.90 23.15
N SER A 182 -29.79 15.67 21.89
CA SER A 182 -30.51 16.63 21.09
C SER A 182 -31.89 16.67 21.70
N SER A 183 -32.10 17.63 22.60
CA SER A 183 -33.42 18.10 22.96
C SER A 183 -34.08 18.61 21.67
N SER A 184 -34.75 17.70 20.97
CA SER A 184 -35.66 18.04 19.88
C SER A 184 -36.87 18.69 20.52
N GLU A 185 -36.83 20.02 20.63
CA GLU A 185 -38.07 20.78 20.66
C GLU A 185 -38.77 20.54 19.32
N SER A 186 -39.99 20.01 19.43
CA SER A 186 -40.90 19.74 18.33
C SER A 186 -41.03 20.94 17.38
N ALA A 187 -40.34 20.90 16.24
CA ALA A 187 -40.71 21.65 15.05
C ALA A 187 -41.55 20.72 14.16
N GLY A 188 -42.85 20.65 14.43
CA GLY A 188 -43.80 20.16 13.44
C GLY A 188 -43.71 21.06 12.20
N ASP A 189 -43.74 20.44 11.02
CA ASP A 189 -43.80 21.07 9.69
C ASP A 189 -42.48 21.33 8.93
N LEU A 190 -41.52 20.39 9.02
CA LEU A 190 -40.46 20.26 8.01
C LEU A 190 -40.60 18.94 7.22
N PRO A 191 -40.30 18.93 5.90
CA PRO A 191 -40.36 17.71 5.10
C PRO A 191 -39.46 16.63 5.71
N ASN A 192 -39.97 15.41 5.74
CA ASN A 192 -39.30 14.27 6.35
C ASN A 192 -38.06 13.86 5.53
N PHE A 193 -36.93 14.52 5.80
CA PHE A 193 -35.64 14.24 5.15
C PHE A 193 -35.20 12.78 5.33
N ALA A 194 -35.64 12.10 6.40
CA ALA A 194 -35.36 10.67 6.60
C ALA A 194 -36.06 9.77 5.55
N ALA A 195 -37.22 10.19 5.03
CA ALA A 195 -37.88 9.49 3.93
C ALA A 195 -37.16 9.71 2.58
N LEU A 196 -36.47 10.85 2.42
CA LEU A 196 -35.67 11.15 1.24
C LEU A 196 -34.34 10.40 1.28
N GLU A 197 -33.69 10.31 2.45
CA GLU A 197 -32.51 9.46 2.65
C GLU A 197 -32.81 8.01 2.31
N ALA A 198 -33.90 7.44 2.85
CA ALA A 198 -34.32 6.08 2.54
C ALA A 198 -34.61 5.85 1.04
N ALA A 199 -35.08 6.87 0.32
CA ALA A 199 -35.29 6.81 -1.12
C ALA A 199 -33.98 6.93 -1.92
N THR A 200 -32.99 7.70 -1.44
CA THR A 200 -31.65 7.76 -2.06
C THR A 200 -30.81 6.51 -1.81
N THR A 201 -30.91 5.87 -0.64
CA THR A 201 -30.22 4.60 -0.37
C THR A 201 -30.76 3.46 -1.24
N ALA A 202 -32.06 3.49 -1.58
CA ALA A 202 -32.67 2.55 -2.51
C ALA A 202 -32.26 2.78 -3.98
N SER A 203 -31.76 3.97 -4.31
CA SER A 203 -31.30 4.33 -5.66
C SER A 203 -29.80 4.12 -5.87
N ALA A 204 -29.04 3.74 -4.83
CA ALA A 204 -27.60 3.46 -4.90
C ALA A 204 -27.28 1.98 -5.21
N ALA A 205 -28.15 1.31 -5.98
CA ALA A 205 -27.82 0.01 -6.56
C ALA A 205 -26.83 0.22 -7.71
N ALA A 206 -25.54 0.27 -7.39
CA ALA A 206 -24.46 0.21 -8.36
C ALA A 206 -24.53 -1.10 -9.16
N PRO A 207 -24.11 -1.10 -10.44
CA PRO A 207 -24.13 -2.28 -11.29
C PRO A 207 -23.26 -3.38 -10.68
N SER A 208 -23.81 -4.59 -10.62
CA SER A 208 -23.14 -5.76 -10.06
C SER A 208 -22.14 -6.30 -11.08
N ASP A 209 -20.90 -5.80 -11.03
CA ASP A 209 -19.80 -6.43 -11.76
C ASP A 209 -19.46 -7.79 -11.12
N SER A 210 -19.46 -8.83 -11.96
CA SER A 210 -19.37 -10.22 -11.54
C SER A 210 -18.04 -10.63 -10.88
N SER A 211 -17.00 -9.77 -10.91
CA SER A 211 -15.72 -9.96 -10.21
C SER A 211 -15.79 -9.62 -8.71
N LEU A 212 -16.82 -8.90 -8.27
CA LEU A 212 -17.00 -8.46 -6.88
C LEU A 212 -17.96 -9.35 -6.07
N ALA A 213 -18.56 -10.36 -6.71
CA ALA A 213 -19.60 -11.19 -6.12
C ALA A 213 -19.11 -11.96 -4.88
N GLY A 214 -19.55 -11.53 -3.69
CA GLY A 214 -19.36 -12.25 -2.42
C GLY A 214 -18.31 -11.68 -1.47
N ARG A 215 -17.56 -10.64 -1.86
CA ARG A 215 -16.62 -9.93 -0.97
C ARG A 215 -17.15 -8.56 -0.53
N PRO A 216 -16.82 -8.07 0.66
CA PRO A 216 -17.12 -6.70 1.05
C PRO A 216 -16.40 -5.73 0.11
N THR A 217 -17.07 -4.64 -0.19
CA THR A 217 -16.58 -3.57 -1.07
C THR A 217 -16.44 -2.29 -0.27
N ILE A 218 -15.58 -1.39 -0.71
CA ILE A 218 -15.48 -0.03 -0.18
C ILE A 218 -15.48 0.96 -1.33
N GLU A 219 -16.06 2.13 -1.10
CA GLU A 219 -16.03 3.24 -2.04
C GLU A 219 -14.83 4.13 -1.75
N LEU A 220 -13.98 4.31 -2.74
CA LEU A 220 -12.79 5.15 -2.68
C LEU A 220 -13.04 6.45 -3.42
N LEU A 221 -12.88 7.56 -2.73
CA LEU A 221 -13.01 8.90 -3.27
C LEU A 221 -11.65 9.59 -3.25
N CYS A 222 -11.21 10.12 -4.40
CA CYS A 222 -9.99 10.91 -4.48
C CYS A 222 -10.19 12.16 -5.36
N GLN A 223 -9.35 13.16 -5.16
CA GLN A 223 -9.38 14.35 -6.00
C GLN A 223 -8.44 14.14 -7.21
N PRO A 224 -8.94 14.22 -8.45
CA PRO A 224 -8.10 14.07 -9.64
C PRO A 224 -7.16 15.28 -9.82
N ARG A 225 -6.09 15.08 -10.60
CA ARG A 225 -5.07 16.11 -10.91
C ARG A 225 -5.64 17.42 -11.43
N THR A 226 -6.60 17.31 -12.34
CA THR A 226 -7.21 18.44 -13.05
C THR A 226 -8.05 19.34 -12.14
N GLY A 227 -8.27 18.92 -10.88
CA GLY A 227 -9.22 19.54 -9.97
C GLY A 227 -10.66 19.27 -10.39
N GLY A 228 -11.60 19.68 -9.54
CA GLY A 228 -13.04 19.53 -9.80
C GLY A 228 -13.70 18.45 -8.96
N ILE A 229 -14.66 17.73 -9.56
CA ILE A 229 -15.47 16.72 -8.87
C ILE A 229 -14.57 15.55 -8.48
N PRO A 230 -14.60 15.10 -7.21
CA PRO A 230 -13.86 13.90 -6.81
C PRO A 230 -14.25 12.69 -7.64
N ASN A 231 -13.26 11.87 -7.98
CA ASN A 231 -13.50 10.60 -8.63
C ASN A 231 -13.84 9.55 -7.58
N VAL A 232 -14.75 8.62 -7.90
CA VAL A 232 -15.21 7.55 -7.02
C VAL A 232 -15.05 6.21 -7.71
N SER A 233 -14.49 5.23 -7.01
CA SER A 233 -14.34 3.86 -7.50
C SER A 233 -14.60 2.86 -6.38
N SER A 234 -15.29 1.76 -6.70
CA SER A 234 -15.50 0.66 -5.77
C SER A 234 -14.29 -0.28 -5.78
N LEU A 235 -13.77 -0.65 -4.62
CA LEU A 235 -12.70 -1.64 -4.47
C LEU A 235 -13.22 -2.84 -3.67
N GLY A 236 -13.04 -4.04 -4.21
CA GLY A 236 -13.30 -5.29 -3.50
C GLY A 236 -12.19 -5.60 -2.50
N VAL A 237 -12.54 -5.80 -1.23
CA VAL A 237 -11.57 -6.17 -0.20
C VAL A 237 -11.24 -7.65 -0.37
N ARG A 238 -10.00 -7.95 -0.74
CA ARG A 238 -9.47 -9.29 -0.99
C ARG A 238 -8.74 -9.83 0.25
N SER A 239 -7.93 -9.01 0.88
CA SER A 239 -7.15 -9.39 2.06
C SER A 239 -7.07 -8.26 3.08
N LEU A 240 -6.61 -8.60 4.29
CA LEU A 240 -6.28 -7.64 5.34
C LEU A 240 -4.80 -7.79 5.69
N LYS A 241 -4.10 -6.66 5.75
CA LYS A 241 -2.65 -6.57 5.96
C LYS A 241 -2.36 -5.91 7.30
N ASN A 242 -1.49 -6.52 8.10
CA ASN A 242 -0.96 -5.88 9.30
C ASN A 242 0.21 -4.95 8.95
N CYS A 243 0.09 -3.67 9.26
CA CYS A 243 1.14 -2.69 8.99
C CYS A 243 2.08 -2.48 10.20
N ALA A 244 3.26 -1.92 9.95
CA ALA A 244 4.30 -1.74 10.97
C ALA A 244 3.91 -0.76 12.10
N THR A 245 3.00 0.16 11.82
CA THR A 245 2.51 1.17 12.76
C THR A 245 0.99 1.22 12.70
N GLU A 246 0.35 1.46 13.85
CA GLU A 246 -1.10 1.62 13.97
C GLU A 246 -1.64 2.68 12.99
N ARG A 247 -1.01 3.85 12.92
CA ARG A 247 -1.45 4.93 12.02
C ARG A 247 -1.48 4.52 10.54
N LEU A 248 -0.49 3.74 10.10
CA LEU A 248 -0.48 3.21 8.72
C LEU A 248 -1.53 2.10 8.56
N ASP A 249 -1.67 1.24 9.56
CA ASP A 249 -2.67 0.16 9.58
C ASP A 249 -4.11 0.70 9.54
N GLU A 250 -4.34 1.90 10.05
CA GLU A 250 -5.63 2.59 10.07
C GLU A 250 -5.97 3.34 8.77
N CYS A 251 -5.01 3.48 7.85
CA CYS A 251 -5.25 4.25 6.62
C CYS A 251 -4.76 3.58 5.33
N LEU A 252 -4.00 2.48 5.37
CA LEU A 252 -3.43 1.89 4.16
C LEU A 252 -4.50 1.15 3.32
N VAL A 253 -4.51 1.44 2.03
CA VAL A 253 -5.22 0.67 0.99
C VAL A 253 -4.20 0.29 -0.09
N THR A 254 -3.99 -1.00 -0.31
CA THR A 254 -3.16 -1.50 -1.41
C THR A 254 -4.07 -1.97 -2.55
N MET A 255 -3.79 -1.54 -3.78
CA MET A 255 -4.58 -1.92 -4.95
C MET A 255 -3.69 -2.06 -6.20
N PRO A 256 -4.19 -2.72 -7.27
CA PRO A 256 -3.47 -2.78 -8.54
C PRO A 256 -3.21 -1.37 -9.10
N LEU A 257 -2.05 -1.17 -9.72
CA LEU A 257 -1.64 0.12 -10.28
C LEU A 257 -2.65 0.65 -11.32
N SER A 258 -3.25 -0.25 -12.10
CA SER A 258 -4.32 0.08 -13.05
C SER A 258 -5.52 0.73 -12.37
N HIS A 259 -5.96 0.17 -11.23
CA HIS A 259 -7.08 0.71 -10.45
C HIS A 259 -6.73 2.06 -9.83
N ALA A 260 -5.55 2.15 -9.20
CA ALA A 260 -5.06 3.39 -8.60
C ALA A 260 -4.95 4.52 -9.64
N SER A 261 -4.42 4.22 -10.82
CA SER A 261 -4.30 5.20 -11.90
C SER A 261 -5.64 5.59 -12.47
N ALA A 262 -6.59 4.67 -12.65
CA ALA A 262 -7.93 5.00 -13.12
C ALA A 262 -8.67 5.93 -12.12
N LEU A 263 -8.40 5.76 -10.82
CA LEU A 263 -8.96 6.60 -9.77
C LEU A 263 -8.37 8.01 -9.78
N LEU A 264 -7.04 8.16 -9.87
CA LEU A 264 -6.37 9.48 -9.78
C LEU A 264 -6.26 10.23 -11.13
N PHE A 265 -6.14 9.49 -12.23
CA PHE A 265 -5.96 9.98 -13.61
C PHE A 265 -6.94 9.30 -14.58
N PRO A 266 -8.25 9.59 -14.46
CA PRO A 266 -9.26 8.93 -15.28
C PRO A 266 -9.05 9.19 -16.77
N GLY A 267 -8.94 8.12 -17.57
CA GLY A 267 -8.77 8.18 -19.02
C GLY A 267 -7.34 8.50 -19.50
N GLU A 268 -6.38 8.53 -18.59
CA GLU A 268 -4.96 8.74 -18.89
C GLU A 268 -4.16 7.42 -18.78
N PRO A 269 -2.98 7.32 -19.44
CA PRO A 269 -2.09 6.19 -19.23
C PRO A 269 -1.61 6.11 -17.77
N PRO A 270 -1.21 4.92 -17.29
CA PRO A 270 -0.69 4.73 -15.93
C PRO A 270 0.46 5.67 -15.60
N ARG A 271 0.31 6.44 -14.52
CA ARG A 271 1.37 7.29 -13.96
C ARG A 271 1.73 6.85 -12.56
N VAL A 272 2.98 7.07 -12.20
CA VAL A 272 3.55 6.66 -10.90
C VAL A 272 4.23 7.86 -10.26
N ASN A 273 4.42 7.87 -8.95
CA ASN A 273 5.21 8.90 -8.28
C ASN A 273 6.50 8.36 -7.66
N ALA A 274 6.63 7.04 -7.60
CA ALA A 274 7.88 6.37 -7.31
C ALA A 274 8.12 5.23 -8.31
N VAL A 275 9.36 5.06 -8.74
CA VAL A 275 9.85 3.88 -9.43
C VAL A 275 10.80 3.17 -8.47
N LEU A 276 10.45 1.95 -8.08
CA LEU A 276 11.20 1.13 -7.14
C LEU A 276 12.15 0.23 -7.93
N LEU A 277 13.38 0.11 -7.45
CA LEU A 277 14.41 -0.76 -8.01
C LEU A 277 14.86 -1.75 -6.94
N LEU A 278 14.61 -3.03 -7.21
CA LEU A 278 15.14 -4.14 -6.45
C LEU A 278 16.40 -4.63 -7.15
N LEU A 279 17.49 -4.75 -6.40
CA LEU A 279 18.74 -5.34 -6.86
C LEU A 279 18.82 -6.80 -6.43
N HIS A 280 19.55 -7.61 -7.18
CA HIS A 280 19.84 -8.99 -6.78
C HIS A 280 20.62 -9.07 -5.46
N ARG A 281 21.50 -8.10 -5.21
CA ARG A 281 22.34 -8.05 -4.01
C ARG A 281 22.46 -6.62 -3.50
N THR A 282 22.38 -6.47 -2.18
CA THR A 282 22.54 -5.16 -1.51
C THR A 282 23.95 -4.60 -1.63
N GLU A 283 24.95 -5.46 -1.82
CA GLU A 283 26.35 -5.05 -2.05
C GLU A 283 26.50 -4.17 -3.31
N ASP A 284 25.57 -4.27 -4.25
CA ASP A 284 25.62 -3.57 -5.53
C ASP A 284 24.95 -2.17 -5.48
N VAL A 285 24.40 -1.77 -4.33
CA VAL A 285 23.69 -0.50 -4.15
C VAL A 285 24.57 0.69 -4.53
N ASP A 286 25.81 0.75 -4.05
CA ASP A 286 26.68 1.91 -4.33
C ASP A 286 26.99 2.06 -5.82
N ALA A 287 27.24 0.95 -6.51
CA ALA A 287 27.49 0.93 -7.95
C ALA A 287 26.23 1.35 -8.73
N ALA A 288 25.06 0.80 -8.37
CA ALA A 288 23.79 1.13 -8.99
C ALA A 288 23.43 2.62 -8.78
N VAL A 289 23.57 3.13 -7.55
CA VAL A 289 23.31 4.55 -7.21
C VAL A 289 24.18 5.47 -8.04
N ALA A 290 25.49 5.21 -8.12
CA ALA A 290 26.42 6.05 -8.86
C ALA A 290 25.99 6.15 -10.34
N ARG A 291 25.66 5.01 -10.95
CA ARG A 291 25.27 4.94 -12.34
C ARG A 291 23.89 5.53 -12.62
N ILE A 292 22.91 5.29 -11.74
CA ILE A 292 21.56 5.87 -11.84
C ILE A 292 21.62 7.39 -11.72
N ARG A 293 22.31 7.91 -10.71
CA ARG A 293 22.42 9.37 -10.50
C ARG A 293 23.11 10.07 -11.67
N GLU A 294 24.15 9.46 -12.24
CA GLU A 294 24.81 9.96 -13.44
C GLU A 294 23.83 10.06 -14.64
N ARG A 295 23.02 9.02 -14.85
CA ARG A 295 22.01 9.01 -15.92
C ARG A 295 20.88 10.01 -15.67
N LEU A 296 20.31 10.05 -14.47
CA LEU A 296 19.23 10.99 -14.14
C LEU A 296 19.70 12.43 -14.34
N GLN A 297 20.92 12.78 -13.93
CA GLN A 297 21.46 14.12 -14.17
C GLN A 297 21.60 14.49 -15.65
N ARG A 298 21.85 13.51 -16.52
CA ARG A 298 22.02 13.71 -17.96
C ARG A 298 20.69 13.79 -18.70
N ASP A 299 19.80 12.85 -18.40
CA ASP A 299 18.63 12.55 -19.23
C ASP A 299 17.32 13.00 -18.56
N HIS A 300 17.24 12.99 -17.22
CA HIS A 300 16.03 13.26 -16.42
C HIS A 300 16.32 14.14 -15.19
N PRO A 301 16.76 15.41 -15.36
CA PRO A 301 17.27 16.25 -14.26
C PRO A 301 16.20 16.69 -13.25
N ASP A 302 14.92 16.42 -13.51
CA ASP A 302 13.80 16.63 -12.62
C ASP A 302 13.53 15.45 -11.67
N LEU A 303 14.23 14.32 -11.87
CA LEU A 303 14.13 13.12 -11.05
C LEU A 303 15.33 13.00 -10.09
N GLU A 304 15.07 12.44 -8.92
CA GLU A 304 16.11 12.08 -7.95
C GLU A 304 15.98 10.63 -7.51
N CYS A 305 17.12 10.04 -7.17
CA CYS A 305 17.22 8.67 -6.68
C CYS A 305 17.67 8.68 -5.23
N ARG A 306 16.89 8.03 -4.36
CA ARG A 306 17.26 7.76 -2.96
C ARG A 306 17.35 6.28 -2.68
N THR A 307 18.25 5.93 -1.77
CA THR A 307 18.37 4.55 -1.25
C THR A 307 17.45 4.36 -0.05
N TRP A 308 17.18 3.11 0.29
CA TRP A 308 16.50 2.72 1.52
C TRP A 308 17.15 3.25 2.82
N ILE A 309 18.41 3.67 2.79
CA ILE A 309 19.13 4.27 3.94
C ILE A 309 18.82 5.77 4.06
N GLU A 310 18.46 6.42 2.94
CA GLU A 310 18.20 7.86 2.86
C GLU A 310 16.71 8.21 3.07
N LEU A 311 15.83 7.20 3.13
CA LEU A 311 14.38 7.32 3.29
C LEU A 311 13.96 7.04 4.75
#